data_AF-X1ACG0-F1
#
_entry.id   AF-X1ACG0-F1
#
_cell.length_a   1.000
_cell.length_b   1.000
_cell.length_c   1.000
_cell.angle_alpha   90.00
_cell.angle_beta   90.00
_cell.angle_gamma   90.00
#
_symmetry.space_group_name_H-M   'P 1'
#
loop_
_entity.id
_entity.type
_entity.pdbx_description
1 polymer ?
#
loop_
_entity_poly.entity_id
_entity_poly.type
_entity_poly.pdbx_seq_one_letter_code
_entity_poly.pdbx_strand_id
1 'polypeptide(L)'
;MRKSSLFGAVALLVALTSFSSRAEEPKVRQLSLEESIVIGLENNLDLREAAYDLSLKETEYEEAKISNLLKTSIVTLKNAELNFKKAQDAFEEKEKELML
;
A
#
# COMPACT_ATOMS: atom_id res chain seq x y z
N MET A 1 31.49 56.80 -12.83
CA MET A 1 31.55 55.34 -12.59
C MET A 1 30.97 55.03 -11.20
N ARG A 2 29.65 54.85 -11.06
CA ARG A 2 28.96 54.62 -9.76
C ARG A 2 27.65 53.83 -9.93
N LYS A 3 27.60 52.85 -10.84
CA LYS A 3 26.37 52.06 -11.10
C LYS A 3 26.52 50.55 -10.88
N SER A 4 27.73 50.02 -10.68
CA SER A 4 27.95 48.57 -10.52
C SER A 4 27.67 48.05 -9.11
N SER A 5 27.73 48.88 -8.05
CA SER A 5 27.50 48.41 -6.67
C SER A 5 26.02 48.15 -6.33
N LEU A 6 25.08 48.70 -7.10
CA LEU A 6 23.64 48.50 -6.84
C LEU A 6 23.17 47.11 -7.26
N PHE A 7 23.70 46.56 -8.35
CA PHE A 7 23.30 45.22 -8.83
C PHE A 7 23.77 44.10 -7.89
N GLY A 8 24.95 44.23 -7.30
CA GLY A 8 25.46 43.26 -6.31
C GLY A 8 24.62 43.23 -5.03
N ALA A 9 24.19 44.40 -4.54
CA ALA A 9 23.34 44.49 -3.36
C ALA A 9 21.94 43.92 -3.59
N VAL A 10 21.36 44.12 -4.77
CA VAL A 10 20.06 43.55 -5.15
C VAL A 10 20.14 42.03 -5.30
N ALA A 11 21.21 41.51 -5.91
CA ALA A 11 21.41 40.07 -6.02
C ALA A 11 21.55 39.37 -4.64
N LEU A 12 22.24 40.02 -3.70
CA LEU A 12 22.39 39.52 -2.33
C LEU A 12 21.05 39.55 -1.56
N LEU A 13 20.24 40.60 -1.73
CA LEU A 13 18.92 40.71 -1.12
C LEU A 13 17.93 39.67 -1.64
N VAL A 14 17.92 39.40 -2.95
CA VAL A 14 17.08 38.36 -3.55
C VAL A 14 17.48 36.98 -3.03
N ALA A 15 18.78 36.67 -2.97
CA ALA A 15 19.27 35.41 -2.42
C ALA A 15 18.90 35.19 -0.94
N LEU A 16 18.90 36.26 -0.12
CA LEU A 16 18.50 36.18 1.29
C LEU A 16 16.99 35.98 1.47
N THR A 17 16.15 36.43 0.53
CA THR A 17 14.69 36.20 0.58
C THR A 17 14.27 34.80 0.14
N SER A 18 15.07 34.10 -0.68
CA SER A 18 14.75 32.75 -1.16
C SER A 18 14.85 31.67 -0.09
N PHE A 19 15.53 31.93 1.04
CA PHE A 19 15.63 30.98 2.16
C PHE A 19 14.48 31.11 3.18
N SER A 20 13.60 32.10 3.00
CA SER A 20 12.44 32.36 3.85
C SER A 20 11.18 31.63 3.36
N SER A 21 11.31 30.44 2.76
CA SER A 21 10.16 29.55 2.66
C SER A 21 9.87 29.06 4.07
N ARG A 22 9.06 29.84 4.79
CA ARG A 22 8.37 29.38 6.00
C ARG A 22 7.50 28.21 5.53
N ALA A 23 8.07 27.01 5.52
CA ALA A 23 7.31 25.80 5.31
C ALA A 23 6.25 25.83 6.40
N GLU A 24 4.99 26.04 6.02
CA GLU A 24 3.88 25.83 6.94
C GLU A 24 4.06 24.43 7.49
N GLU A 25 4.17 24.33 8.82
CA GLU A 25 4.15 23.02 9.46
C GLU A 25 2.92 22.29 8.93
N PRO A 26 3.08 21.07 8.40
CA PRO A 26 1.97 20.34 7.82
C PRO A 26 0.89 20.23 8.89
N LYS A 27 -0.29 20.80 8.62
CA LYS A 27 -1.41 20.71 9.55
C LYS A 27 -1.70 19.23 9.81
N VAL A 28 -1.40 18.79 11.02
CA VAL A 28 -1.73 17.44 11.48
C VAL A 28 -3.25 17.38 11.62
N ARG A 29 -3.90 16.68 10.69
CA ARG A 29 -5.33 16.40 10.75
C ARG A 29 -5.55 15.23 11.72
N GLN A 30 -6.35 15.44 12.76
CA GLN A 30 -6.91 14.32 13.52
C GLN A 30 -7.96 13.63 12.67
N LEU A 31 -7.80 12.31 12.52
CA LEU A 31 -8.77 11.44 11.87
C LEU A 31 -9.74 10.90 12.91
N SER A 32 -10.99 10.68 12.52
CA SER A 32 -11.86 9.80 13.31
C SER A 32 -11.32 8.37 13.29
N LEU A 33 -11.74 7.54 14.25
CA LEU A 33 -11.39 6.12 14.25
C LEU A 33 -11.77 5.45 12.94
N GLU A 34 -12.99 5.71 12.44
CA GLU A 34 -13.49 5.20 11.18
C GLU A 34 -12.61 5.61 9.99
N GLU A 35 -12.23 6.90 9.90
CA GLU A 35 -11.33 7.39 8.85
C GLU A 35 -9.96 6.73 8.91
N SER A 36 -9.44 6.51 10.12
CA SER A 36 -8.14 5.86 10.31
C SER A 36 -8.16 4.37 9.93
N ILE A 37 -9.27 3.67 10.20
CA ILE A 37 -9.45 2.26 9.81
C ILE A 37 -9.54 2.15 8.29
N VAL A 38 -10.35 2.99 7.63
CA VAL A 38 -10.48 2.97 6.17
C VAL A 38 -9.12 3.22 5.50
N ILE A 39 -8.42 4.28 5.91
CA ILE A 39 -7.09 4.59 5.36
C ILE A 39 -6.10 3.46 5.66
N GLY A 40 -6.18 2.88 6.87
CA GLY A 40 -5.40 1.72 7.28
C GLY A 40 -5.60 0.53 6.34
N LEU A 41 -6.85 0.10 6.14
CA LEU A 41 -7.20 -1.00 5.25
C LEU A 41 -6.77 -0.75 3.80
N GLU A 42 -6.99 0.46 3.27
CA GLU A 42 -6.62 0.81 1.89
C GLU A 42 -5.11 0.79 1.64
N ASN A 43 -4.31 1.12 2.66
CA ASN A 43 -2.86 1.32 2.50
C ASN A 43 -2.02 0.25 3.21
N ASN A 44 -2.64 -0.72 3.89
CA ASN A 44 -1.91 -1.77 4.58
C ASN A 44 -1.25 -2.73 3.58
N LEU A 45 0.08 -2.75 3.56
CA LEU A 45 0.85 -3.59 2.64
C LEU A 45 0.67 -5.07 2.93
N ASP A 46 0.59 -5.47 4.20
CA ASP A 46 0.45 -6.86 4.61
C ASP A 46 -0.93 -7.43 4.19
N LEU A 47 -1.99 -6.62 4.32
CA LEU A 47 -3.33 -6.99 3.85
C LEU A 47 -3.37 -7.13 2.33
N ARG A 48 -2.69 -6.22 1.61
CA ARG A 48 -2.56 -6.32 0.15
C ARG A 48 -1.79 -7.57 -0.26
N GLU A 49 -0.71 -7.90 0.43
CA GLU A 49 0.05 -9.13 0.19
C GLU A 49 -0.81 -10.37 0.42
N ALA A 50 -1.57 -10.41 1.52
CA ALA A 50 -2.51 -11.49 1.81
C ALA A 50 -3.60 -11.61 0.73
N ALA A 51 -4.13 -10.49 0.22
CA ALA A 51 -5.10 -10.48 -0.87
C ALA A 51 -4.51 -11.03 -2.19
N TYR A 52 -3.25 -10.69 -2.49
CA TYR A 52 -2.56 -11.23 -3.66
C TYR A 52 -2.31 -12.73 -3.53
N ASP A 53 -1.86 -13.22 -2.36
CA ASP A 53 -1.68 -14.65 -2.14
C ASP A 53 -3.00 -15.41 -2.25
N LEU A 54 -4.09 -14.88 -1.67
CA LEU A 54 -5.44 -15.45 -1.84
C LEU A 54 -5.82 -15.59 -3.31
N SER A 55 -5.66 -14.53 -4.11
CA SER A 55 -5.95 -14.55 -5.55
C SER A 55 -5.08 -15.54 -6.33
N LEU A 56 -3.80 -15.66 -5.94
CA LEU A 56 -2.89 -16.65 -6.50
C LEU A 56 -3.37 -18.07 -6.19
N LYS A 57 -3.74 -18.36 -4.93
CA LYS A 57 -4.20 -19.69 -4.51
C LYS A 57 -5.56 -20.06 -5.10
N GLU A 58 -6.43 -19.09 -5.34
CA GLU A 58 -7.66 -19.30 -6.10
C GLU A 58 -7.36 -19.77 -7.53
N THR A 59 -6.42 -19.08 -8.20
CA THR A 59 -6.00 -19.43 -9.56
C THR A 59 -5.40 -20.84 -9.60
N GLU A 60 -4.47 -21.15 -8.68
CA GLU A 60 -3.88 -22.49 -8.56
C GLU A 60 -4.93 -23.59 -8.31
N TYR A 61 -5.98 -23.27 -7.54
CA TYR A 61 -7.09 -24.20 -7.28
C TYR A 61 -7.95 -24.44 -8.53
N GLU A 62 -8.29 -23.40 -9.29
CA GLU A 62 -9.02 -23.55 -10.54
C GLU A 62 -8.20 -24.31 -11.60
N GLU A 63 -6.89 -24.06 -11.69
CA GLU A 63 -5.98 -24.85 -12.52
C GLU A 63 -5.96 -26.33 -12.10
N ALA A 64 -5.92 -26.61 -10.79
CA ALA A 64 -5.96 -27.97 -10.27
C ALA A 64 -7.30 -28.68 -10.57
N LYS A 65 -8.43 -27.96 -10.53
CA LYS A 65 -9.74 -28.49 -10.96
C LYS A 65 -9.72 -28.90 -12.42
N ILE A 66 -9.23 -28.03 -13.30
CA ILE A 66 -9.11 -28.31 -14.74
C ILE A 66 -8.18 -29.51 -14.97
N SER A 67 -7.02 -29.53 -14.32
CA SER A 67 -6.05 -30.62 -14.42
C SER A 67 -6.61 -31.95 -13.93
N ASN A 68 -7.39 -31.95 -12.83
CA ASN A 68 -8.02 -33.15 -12.31
C ASN A 68 -9.08 -33.72 -13.27
N LEU A 69 -9.79 -32.88 -14.02
CA LEU A 69 -10.70 -33.37 -15.07
C LEU A 69 -9.96 -34.14 -16.18
N LEU A 70 -8.70 -33.78 -16.45
CA LEU A 70 -7.88 -34.41 -17.50
C LEU A 70 -7.09 -35.63 -17.00
N LYS A 71 -6.55 -35.56 -15.77
CA LYS A 71 -5.58 -36.52 -15.23
C LYS A 71 -6.10 -37.32 -14.03
N THR A 72 -7.30 -37.03 -13.55
CA THR A 72 -7.95 -37.69 -12.39
C THR A 72 -7.09 -37.71 -11.12
N SER A 73 -6.24 -36.70 -10.94
CA SER A 73 -5.39 -36.56 -9.76
C SER A 73 -6.11 -35.82 -8.63
N ILE A 74 -6.86 -36.58 -7.82
CA ILE A 74 -7.62 -36.06 -6.67
C ILE A 74 -6.70 -35.42 -5.61
N VAL A 75 -5.50 -35.97 -5.42
CA VAL A 75 -4.54 -35.47 -4.42
C VAL A 75 -4.13 -34.04 -4.72
N THR A 76 -3.79 -33.73 -5.99
CA THR A 76 -3.44 -32.38 -6.42
C THR A 76 -4.59 -31.41 -6.20
N LEU A 77 -5.82 -31.81 -6.54
CA LEU A 77 -7.01 -30.99 -6.30
C LEU A 77 -7.20 -30.69 -4.81
N LYS A 78 -7.11 -31.70 -3.94
CA LYS A 78 -7.30 -31.53 -2.50
C LYS A 78 -6.21 -30.69 -1.84
N ASN A 79 -4.97 -30.79 -2.31
CA ASN A 79 -3.90 -29.92 -1.84
C ASN A 79 -4.13 -28.45 -2.25
N ALA A 80 -4.58 -28.22 -3.49
CA ALA A 80 -4.88 -26.86 -3.95
C ALA A 80 -6.08 -26.25 -3.20
N GLU A 81 -7.13 -27.05 -2.96
CA GLU A 81 -8.30 -26.65 -2.14
C GLU A 81 -7.88 -26.25 -0.71
N LEU A 82 -7.02 -27.05 -0.07
CA LEU A 82 -6.51 -26.74 1.26
C LEU A 82 -5.68 -25.46 1.29
N ASN A 83 -4.83 -25.25 0.28
CA ASN A 83 -3.99 -24.05 0.20
C ASN A 83 -4.83 -22.79 -0.02
N PHE A 84 -5.84 -22.86 -0.90
CA PHE A 84 -6.79 -21.76 -1.09
C PHE A 84 -7.51 -21.42 0.21
N LYS A 85 -7.99 -22.41 0.95
CA LYS A 85 -8.64 -22.19 2.24
C LYS A 85 -7.71 -21.52 3.26
N LYS A 86 -6.44 -21.96 3.35
CA LYS A 86 -5.46 -21.33 4.25
C LYS A 86 -5.20 -19.87 3.91
N ALA A 87 -5.11 -19.54 2.62
CA ALA A 87 -4.93 -18.16 2.18
C ALA A 87 -6.16 -17.30 2.49
N GLN A 88 -7.36 -17.88 2.38
CA GLN A 88 -8.60 -17.20 2.78
C GLN A 88 -8.62 -16.91 4.28
N ASP A 89 -8.37 -17.92 5.11
CA ASP A 89 -8.35 -17.77 6.56
C ASP A 89 -7.30 -16.70 6.99
N ALA A 90 -6.13 -16.69 6.35
CA ALA A 90 -5.07 -15.71 6.63
C ALA A 90 -5.45 -14.28 6.22
N PHE A 91 -6.14 -14.10 5.09
CA PHE A 91 -6.64 -12.79 4.66
C PHE A 91 -7.70 -12.26 5.63
N GLU A 92 -8.67 -13.09 6.02
CA GLU A 92 -9.73 -12.72 6.96
C GLU A 92 -9.18 -12.36 8.35
N GLU A 93 -8.17 -13.11 8.82
CA GLU A 93 -7.48 -12.80 10.08
C GLU A 93 -6.77 -11.44 10.00
N LYS A 94 -6.04 -11.18 8.92
CA LYS A 94 -5.35 -9.90 8.69
C LYS A 94 -6.31 -8.72 8.59
N GLU A 95 -7.43 -8.89 7.89
CA GLU A 95 -8.46 -7.87 7.79
C GLU A 95 -9.03 -7.54 9.18
N LYS A 96 -9.35 -8.58 9.97
CA LYS A 96 -9.89 -8.43 11.33
C LYS A 96 -8.91 -7.75 12.28
N GLU A 97 -7.61 -8.06 12.21
CA GLU A 97 -6.57 -7.39 13.00
C GLU A 97 -6.53 -5.87 12.78
N LEU A 98 -6.90 -5.40 11.57
CA LEU A 98 -6.89 -3.99 11.21
C LEU A 98 -8.19 -3.25 11.55
N MET A 99 -9.26 -3.98 11.86
CA MET A 99 -10.56 -3.45 12.25
C MET A 99 -10.74 -3.35 13.78
N LEU A 100 -9.84 -3.93 14.58
CA LEU A 100 -9.85 -3.95 16.05
C LEU A 100 -8.97 -2.84 16.64
#